data_AF-A0A537MHH3-F1
#
_entry.id   AF-A0A537MHH3-F1
#
_cell.length_a   1.000
_cell.length_b   1.000
_cell.length_c   1.000
_cell.angle_alpha   90.00
_cell.angle_beta   90.00
_cell.angle_gamma   90.00
#
_symmetry.space_group_name_H-M   'P 1'
#
loop_
_entity.id
_entity.type
_entity.pdbx_description
1 polymer ?
#
loop_
_entity_poly.entity_id
_entity_poly.type
_entity_poly.pdbx_seq_one_letter_code
_entity_poly.pdbx_strand_id
1 'polypeptide(L)' 'MTVQQWLWGADGAALALVLVAGLAESRRGKRRTLDAPGWVPWRGLQVAGFFAMLAFTIFALKA' A
#
# COMPACT_ATOMS: atom_id res chain seq x y z
N MET A 1 -14.52 -6.47 -19.13
CA MET A 1 -14.21 -6.22 -17.71
C MET A 1 -15.16 -5.16 -17.20
N THR A 2 -15.90 -5.43 -16.11
CA THR A 2 -16.82 -4.47 -15.51
C THR A 2 -16.06 -3.46 -14.65
N VAL A 3 -16.68 -2.31 -14.33
CA VAL A 3 -16.10 -1.33 -13.39
C VAL A 3 -15.83 -1.98 -12.03
N GLN A 4 -16.74 -2.83 -11.56
CA GLN A 4 -16.59 -3.57 -10.32
C GLN A 4 -15.34 -4.48 -10.34
N GLN A 5 -15.07 -5.18 -11.44
CA GLN A 5 -13.85 -6.01 -11.59
C GLN A 5 -12.57 -5.16 -11.54
N TRP A 6 -12.57 -3.98 -12.17
CA TRP A 6 -11.44 -3.07 -12.11
C TRP A 6 -11.17 -2.55 -10.70
N LEU A 7 -12.22 -2.21 -9.95
CA LEU A 7 -12.10 -1.73 -8.57
C LEU A 7 -11.51 -2.79 -7.65
N TRP A 8 -11.96 -4.05 -7.77
CA TRP A 8 -11.38 -5.16 -7.01
C TRP A 8 -9.91 -5.44 -7.39
N GLY A 9 -9.58 -5.32 -8.69
CA GLY A 9 -8.19 -5.44 -9.14
C GLY A 9 -7.29 -4.33 -8.57
N ALA A 10 -7.77 -3.08 -8.58
CA ALA A 10 -7.07 -1.94 -8.00
C ALA A 10 -6.92 -2.07 -6.47
N ASP A 11 -7.95 -2.57 -5.79
CA ASP A 11 -7.94 -2.83 -4.35
C ASP A 11 -6.88 -3.87 -3.97
N GLY A 12 -6.81 -4.97 -4.73
CA GLY A 12 -5.76 -5.98 -4.58
C GLY A 12 -4.35 -5.44 -4.81
N ALA A 13 -4.18 -4.56 -5.80
CA ALA A 13 -2.89 -3.89 -6.05
C ALA A 13 -2.52 -2.93 -4.90
N ALA A 14 -3.48 -2.18 -4.35
CA ALA A 14 -3.27 -1.32 -3.19
C ALA A 14 -2.86 -2.14 -1.95
N LEU A 15 -3.51 -3.27 -1.70
CA LEU A 15 -3.13 -4.19 -0.63
C LEU A 15 -1.70 -4.70 -0.80
N ALA A 16 -1.31 -5.13 -2.01
CA ALA A 16 0.05 -5.58 -2.28
C ALA A 16 1.08 -4.47 -1.99
N LEU A 17 0.78 -3.24 -2.40
CA LEU A 17 1.63 -2.07 -2.13
C LEU A 17 1.81 -1.82 -0.63
N VAL A 18 0.72 -1.88 0.14
CA VAL A 18 0.72 -1.72 1.60
C VAL A 18 1.60 -2.77 2.28
N LEU A 19 1.48 -4.03 1.88
CA LEU A 19 2.28 -5.13 2.41
C LEU A 19 3.76 -4.95 2.09
N VAL A 20 4.09 -4.59 0.85
CA VAL A 20 5.47 -4.33 0.42
C VAL A 20 6.05 -3.14 1.17
N ALA A 21 5.30 -2.06 1.36
CA ALA A 21 5.73 -0.88 2.10
C ALA A 21 6.01 -1.20 3.57
N GLY A 22 5.12 -1.95 4.23
CA GLY A 22 5.33 -2.41 5.60
C GLY A 22 6.53 -3.34 5.75
N LEU A 23 6.73 -4.25 4.80
CA LEU A 23 7.89 -5.14 4.78
C LEU A 23 9.19 -4.37 4.54
N ALA A 24 9.19 -3.39 3.64
CA ALA A 24 10.34 -2.54 3.35
C ALA A 24 10.75 -1.71 4.58
N GLU A 25 9.79 -1.17 5.30
CA GLU A 25 10.03 -0.45 6.56
C GLU A 25 10.55 -1.38 7.65
N SER A 26 9.99 -2.58 7.81
CA SER A 26 10.48 -3.58 8.75
C SER A 26 11.93 -4.01 8.43
N ARG A 27 12.25 -4.20 7.15
CA ARG A 27 13.62 -4.47 6.68
C ARG A 27 14.54 -3.28 6.95
N ARG A 28 14.05 -2.04 6.83
CA ARG A 28 14.82 -0.82 7.14
C ARG A 28 15.15 -0.73 8.62
N GLY A 29 14.22 -1.04 9.52
CA GLY A 29 14.46 -1.07 10.96
C GLY A 29 15.48 -2.12 11.41
N LYS A 30 15.71 -3.16 10.61
CA LYS A 30 16.72 -4.21 10.88
C LYS A 30 18.09 -3.91 10.27
N ARG A 31 18.27 -2.77 9.59
CA ARG A 31 19.57 -2.40 9.01
C ARG A 31 20.56 -2.04 10.11
N ARG A 32 21.82 -2.44 9.90
CA ARG A 32 22.93 -2.13 10.81
C ARG A 32 23.25 -0.63 10.86
N THR A 33 22.96 0.10 9.79
CA THR A 33 23.07 1.56 9.67
C THR A 33 21.69 2.18 9.57
N LEU A 34 21.18 2.67 10.71
CA LEU A 34 19.88 3.35 10.81
C LEU A 34 19.93 4.79 10.28
N ASP A 35 21.11 5.42 10.33
CA ASP A 35 21.29 6.83 9.94
C ASP A 35 21.37 7.05 8.42
N ALA A 36 21.40 5.97 7.62
CA ALA A 36 21.36 6.11 6.17
C ALA A 36 20.00 6.68 5.72
N PRO A 37 19.97 7.84 5.04
CA PRO A 37 18.73 8.42 4.57
C PRO A 37 18.09 7.49 3.54
N GLY A 38 16.90 7.01 3.86
CA GLY A 38 16.10 6.21 2.94
C GLY A 38 15.32 7.12 2.00
N TRP A 39 15.43 6.84 0.71
CA TRP A 39 14.84 7.63 -0.38
C TRP A 39 13.31 7.59 -0.43
N VAL A 40 12.72 6.50 0.05
CA VAL A 40 11.26 6.29 -0.03
C VAL A 40 10.64 6.40 1.37
N PRO A 41 9.59 7.21 1.54
CA PRO A 41 8.85 7.30 2.79
C PRO A 41 7.90 6.09 2.92
N TRP A 42 8.44 4.91 3.23
CA TRP A 42 7.68 3.65 3.27
C TRP A 42 6.43 3.71 4.15
N ARG A 43 6.53 4.31 5.35
CA ARG A 43 5.35 4.51 6.22
C ARG A 43 4.28 5.40 5.58
N GLY A 44 4.69 6.48 4.92
CA GLY A 44 3.76 7.36 4.21
C GLY A 44 3.05 6.63 3.07
N LEU A 45 3.79 5.82 2.31
CA LEU A 45 3.25 4.98 1.24
C LEU A 45 2.26 3.94 1.77
N GLN A 46 2.57 3.34 2.93
CA GLN A 46 1.71 2.37 3.58
C GLN A 46 0.37 3.00 4.02
N VAL A 47 0.41 4.18 4.65
CA VAL A 47 -0.79 4.91 5.07
C VAL A 47 -1.63 5.33 3.85
N ALA A 48 -1.00 5.90 2.83
CA ALA A 48 -1.70 6.27 1.59
C ALA A 48 -2.34 5.05 0.90
N GLY A 49 -1.63 3.92 0.90
CA GLY A 49 -2.13 2.65 0.38
C GLY A 49 -3.36 2.15 1.13
N PHE A 50 -3.39 2.24 2.46
CA PHE A 50 -4.59 1.89 3.25
C PHE A 50 -5.79 2.77 2.92
N PHE A 51 -5.59 4.08 2.72
CA PHE A 51 -6.67 4.97 2.30
C PHE A 51 -7.19 4.64 0.90
N ALA A 52 -6.29 4.34 -0.05
CA ALA A 52 -6.67 3.92 -1.39
C ALA A 52 -7.48 2.62 -1.36
N MET A 53 -7.03 1.64 -0.57
CA MET A 53 -7.70 0.35 -0.37
C MET A 53 -9.13 0.56 0.16
N LEU A 54 -9.28 1.33 1.25
CA LEU A 54 -10.61 1.71 1.78
C LEU A 54 -11.50 2.36 0.72
N ALA A 55 -10.98 3.30 -0.07
CA ALA A 55 -11.74 3.96 -1.12
C ALA A 55 -12.20 2.98 -2.21
N PHE A 56 -11.30 2.11 -2.68
CA PHE A 56 -11.64 1.11 -3.70
C PHE A 56 -12.63 0.08 -3.19
N THR A 57 -12.47 -0.43 -1.97
CA THR A 57 -13.45 -1.33 -1.36
C THR A 57 -14.84 -0.66 -1.28
N ILE A 58 -14.93 0.58 -0.79
CA ILE A 58 -16.20 1.31 -0.70
C ILE A 58 -16.85 1.47 -2.08
N PHE A 59 -16.07 1.86 -3.09
CA PHE A 59 -16.60 2.01 -4.44
C PHE A 59 -16.98 0.68 -5.09
N ALA A 60 -16.20 -0.38 -4.87
CA ALA A 60 -16.46 -1.71 -5.43
C ALA A 60 -17.74 -2.34 -4.87
N LEU A 61 -18.06 -2.06 -3.60
CA LEU A 61 -19.30 -2.51 -2.95
C LEU A 61 -20.53 -1.72 -3.40
N LYS A 62 -20.34 -0.47 -3.85
CA LYS A 62 -21.42 0.39 -4.34
C LYS A 62 -21.71 0.20 -5.83
N ALA A 63 -20.70 -0.21 -6.61
CA ALA A 63 -20.76 -0.42 -8.06
C ALA A 63 -21.48 -1.71 -8.44
#